data_AF-A0A3M1HHA0-F1
#
_entry.id   AF-A0A3M1HHA0-F1
#
_cell.length_a   1.000
_cell.length_b   1.000
_cell.length_c   1.000
_cell.angle_alpha   90.00
_cell.angle_beta   90.00
_cell.angle_gamma   90.00
#
_symmetry.space_group_name_H-M   'P 1'
#
loop_
_entity.id
_entity.type
_entity.pdbx_description
1 polymer ?
#
loop_
_entity_poly.entity_id
_entity_poly.type
_entity_poly.pdbx_seq_one_letter_code
_entity_poly.pdbx_strand_id
1 'polypeptide(L)'
;MEEYTIVEQCIRGEPGAWEAFIKEYGSLMYSLIHKCLQKRTHFYTEGDVEDILEEVMMALLADDCKLLRDYNDTFSFSTWLGVVTRTQVGRFLRKKKEMASIEEMGERSGSEDRVQILEESELNPASLATSNEEIEILKLAMEKLKHKERMLLTLAYFDERSYEEIAEIMDISINSIGAYLFRIKKKLGKIIHQLGGG
;
A
#
# COMPACT_ATOMS: atom_id res chain seq x y z
N MET A 1 -16.96 -11.10 14.68
CA MET A 1 -18.33 -11.14 14.13
C MET A 1 -18.83 -9.71 13.89
N GLU A 2 -18.61 -8.77 14.82
CA GLU A 2 -18.96 -7.34 14.65
C GLU A 2 -18.06 -6.57 13.66
N GLU A 3 -16.74 -6.85 13.61
CA GLU A 3 -15.82 -6.15 12.68
C GLU A 3 -16.23 -6.29 11.20
N TYR A 4 -16.67 -7.50 10.81
CA TYR A 4 -17.08 -7.81 9.45
C TYR A 4 -18.37 -7.09 9.06
N THR A 5 -19.26 -6.86 10.03
CA THR A 5 -20.53 -6.18 9.81
C THR A 5 -20.33 -4.71 9.44
N ILE A 6 -19.47 -3.97 10.15
CA ILE A 6 -19.23 -2.54 9.87
C ILE A 6 -18.64 -2.35 8.46
N VAL A 7 -17.68 -3.20 8.08
CA VAL A 7 -17.04 -3.14 6.75
C VAL A 7 -18.05 -3.42 5.64
N GLU A 8 -18.88 -4.45 5.78
CA GLU A 8 -19.93 -4.75 4.80
C GLU A 8 -20.95 -3.60 4.66
N GLN A 9 -21.32 -2.96 5.77
CA GLN A 9 -22.23 -1.81 5.76
C GLN A 9 -21.62 -0.61 5.04
N CYS A 10 -20.32 -0.32 5.24
CA CYS A 10 -19.60 0.70 4.48
C CYS A 10 -19.60 0.40 2.98
N ILE A 11 -19.32 -0.85 2.61
CA ILE A 11 -19.30 -1.33 1.22
C ILE A 11 -20.69 -1.23 0.56
N ARG A 12 -21.77 -1.41 1.32
CA ARG A 12 -23.15 -1.29 0.85
C ARG A 12 -23.68 0.16 0.84
N GLY A 13 -22.92 1.10 1.38
CA GLY A 13 -23.34 2.50 1.49
C GLY A 13 -24.50 2.70 2.47
N GLU A 14 -24.58 1.87 3.52
CA GLU A 14 -25.65 2.01 4.52
C GLU A 14 -25.50 3.35 5.28
N PRO A 15 -26.61 4.06 5.55
CA PRO A 15 -26.57 5.30 6.33
C PRO A 15 -25.93 5.09 7.71
N GLY A 16 -24.97 5.95 8.08
CA GLY A 16 -24.27 5.87 9.36
C GLY A 16 -23.15 4.82 9.44
N ALA A 17 -22.93 4.00 8.39
CA ALA A 17 -21.88 2.98 8.41
C ALA A 17 -20.48 3.58 8.61
N TRP A 18 -20.17 4.68 7.92
CA TRP A 18 -18.89 5.37 8.05
C TRP A 18 -18.72 6.06 9.41
N GLU A 19 -19.80 6.50 10.05
CA GLU A 19 -19.75 7.03 11.41
C GLU A 19 -19.39 5.92 12.41
N ALA A 20 -20.01 4.74 12.27
CA ALA A 20 -19.66 3.56 13.05
C ALA A 20 -18.21 3.13 12.80
N PHE A 21 -17.76 3.17 11.54
CA PHE A 21 -16.37 2.88 11.16
C PHE A 21 -15.38 3.82 11.86
N ILE A 22 -15.62 5.13 11.79
CA ILE A 22 -14.73 6.13 12.41
C ILE A 22 -14.75 5.97 13.94
N LYS A 23 -15.92 5.69 14.52
CA LYS A 23 -16.05 5.45 15.96
C LYS A 23 -15.23 4.25 16.42
N GLU A 24 -15.22 3.17 15.64
CA GLU A 24 -14.49 1.93 15.96
C GLU A 24 -12.99 2.06 15.69
N TYR A 25 -12.62 2.54 14.49
CA TYR A 25 -11.25 2.45 13.98
C TYR A 25 -10.50 3.79 13.95
N GLY A 26 -11.16 4.92 14.18
CA GLY A 26 -10.54 6.24 14.13
C GLY A 26 -9.39 6.39 15.12
N SER A 27 -9.58 5.94 16.36
CA SER A 27 -8.54 5.99 17.40
C SER A 27 -7.31 5.14 17.05
N LEU A 28 -7.51 3.98 16.42
CA LEU A 28 -6.45 3.12 15.91
C LEU A 28 -5.65 3.81 14.82
N MET A 29 -6.32 4.33 13.79
CA MET A 29 -5.65 5.02 12.69
C MET A 29 -4.84 6.22 13.20
N TYR A 30 -5.46 7.08 14.00
CA TYR A 30 -4.83 8.26 14.58
C TYR A 30 -3.59 7.89 15.42
N SER A 31 -3.71 6.90 16.31
CA SER A 31 -2.59 6.42 17.13
C SER A 31 -1.43 5.86 16.29
N LEU A 32 -1.76 5.14 15.20
CA LEU A 32 -0.75 4.60 14.29
C LEU A 32 -0.04 5.69 13.50
N ILE A 33 -0.76 6.72 13.04
CA ILE A 33 -0.18 7.86 12.32
C ILE A 33 0.84 8.56 13.20
N HIS A 34 0.46 8.97 14.42
CA HIS A 34 1.38 9.60 15.38
C HIS A 34 2.62 8.74 15.64
N LYS A 35 2.41 7.46 15.94
CA LYS A 35 3.52 6.54 16.24
C LYS A 35 4.47 6.39 15.06
N CYS A 36 3.97 6.40 13.83
CA CYS A 36 4.80 6.29 12.63
C CYS A 36 5.53 7.59 12.33
N LEU A 37 4.86 8.74 12.44
CA LEU A 37 5.47 10.05 12.26
C LEU A 37 6.58 10.28 13.29
N GLN A 38 6.32 10.05 14.57
CA GLN A 38 7.30 10.23 15.65
C GLN A 38 8.58 9.39 15.44
N LYS A 39 8.46 8.21 14.83
CA LYS A 39 9.61 7.35 14.53
C LYS A 39 10.40 7.78 13.31
N ARG A 40 9.78 8.49 12.37
CA ARG A 40 10.33 8.73 11.01
C ARG A 40 10.60 10.19 10.70
N THR A 41 10.12 11.12 11.53
CA THR A 41 10.40 12.56 11.41
C THR A 41 10.63 13.19 12.78
N HIS A 42 11.50 14.19 12.83
CA HIS A 42 11.76 15.00 14.02
C HIS A 42 10.65 16.02 14.29
N PHE A 43 9.91 16.41 13.26
CA PHE A 43 8.84 17.39 13.35
C PHE A 43 7.66 16.99 12.45
N TYR A 44 6.46 17.09 13.02
CA TYR A 44 5.19 17.00 12.30
C TYR A 44 4.16 17.87 13.03
N THR A 45 3.13 18.31 12.32
CA THR A 45 2.03 19.11 12.85
C THR A 45 0.78 18.26 13.02
N GLU A 46 -0.22 18.80 13.74
CA GLU A 46 -1.54 18.17 13.80
C GLU A 46 -2.21 18.12 12.42
N GLY A 47 -2.01 19.16 11.60
CA GLY A 47 -2.48 19.17 10.20
C GLY A 47 -1.88 18.03 9.37
N ASP A 48 -0.60 17.68 9.57
CA ASP A 48 -0.01 16.51 8.90
C ASP A 48 -0.75 15.21 9.27
N VAL A 49 -1.25 15.09 10.51
CA VAL A 49 -1.98 13.90 10.97
C VAL A 49 -3.37 13.85 10.35
N GLU A 50 -4.07 14.99 10.31
CA GLU A 50 -5.37 15.14 9.66
C GLU A 50 -5.28 14.83 8.16
N ASP A 51 -4.30 15.39 7.45
CA ASP A 51 -4.07 15.13 6.02
C ASP A 51 -3.84 13.63 5.75
N ILE A 52 -3.05 12.96 6.57
CA ILE A 52 -2.82 11.51 6.42
C ILE A 52 -4.10 10.72 6.70
N LEU A 53 -4.88 11.11 7.72
CA LEU A 53 -6.15 10.45 8.03
C LEU A 53 -7.12 10.58 6.86
N GLU A 54 -7.19 11.75 6.22
CA GLU A 54 -7.94 11.97 5.00
C GLU A 54 -7.43 11.10 3.85
N GLU A 55 -6.12 11.01 3.62
CA GLU A 55 -5.56 10.11 2.61
C GLU A 55 -5.91 8.63 2.86
N VAL A 56 -5.96 8.20 4.12
CA VAL A 56 -6.43 6.85 4.48
C VAL A 56 -7.90 6.68 4.13
N MET A 57 -8.77 7.60 4.55
CA MET A 57 -10.21 7.52 4.26
C MET A 57 -10.49 7.56 2.75
N MET A 58 -9.81 8.44 2.02
CA MET A 58 -9.92 8.54 0.56
C MET A 58 -9.49 7.25 -0.12
N ALA A 59 -8.43 6.59 0.35
CA ALA A 59 -8.02 5.29 -0.17
C ALA A 59 -9.08 4.20 0.09
N LEU A 60 -9.72 4.21 1.26
CA LEU A 60 -10.79 3.26 1.59
C LEU A 60 -12.06 3.47 0.76
N LEU A 61 -12.36 4.73 0.39
CA LEU A 61 -13.52 5.11 -0.42
C LEU A 61 -13.29 4.97 -1.93
N ALA A 62 -12.03 5.02 -2.37
CA ALA A 62 -11.67 4.99 -3.79
C ALA A 62 -12.18 3.73 -4.51
N ASP A 63 -12.45 3.89 -5.80
CA ASP A 63 -12.84 2.82 -6.72
C ASP A 63 -14.01 1.94 -6.20
N ASP A 64 -15.07 2.57 -5.69
CA ASP A 64 -16.22 1.88 -5.08
C ASP A 64 -15.78 0.95 -3.93
N CYS A 65 -15.01 1.50 -2.99
CA CYS A 65 -14.50 0.78 -1.83
C CYS A 65 -13.68 -0.47 -2.19
N LYS A 66 -12.96 -0.48 -3.33
CA LYS A 66 -12.22 -1.65 -3.82
C LYS A 66 -11.29 -2.25 -2.78
N LEU A 67 -10.58 -1.41 -2.01
CA LEU A 67 -9.69 -1.91 -0.96
C LEU A 67 -10.45 -2.64 0.15
N LEU A 68 -11.63 -2.14 0.56
CA LEU A 68 -12.50 -2.80 1.54
C LEU A 68 -13.11 -4.09 0.97
N ARG A 69 -13.54 -4.08 -0.30
CA ARG A 69 -14.09 -5.28 -0.97
C ARG A 69 -13.04 -6.37 -1.17
N ASP A 70 -11.78 -6.00 -1.35
CA ASP A 70 -10.64 -6.92 -1.51
C ASP A 70 -10.09 -7.46 -0.18
N TYR A 71 -10.51 -6.89 0.96
CA TYR A 71 -10.16 -7.40 2.27
C TYR A 71 -10.75 -8.81 2.46
N ASN A 72 -9.94 -9.71 3.00
CA ASN A 72 -10.35 -11.06 3.36
C ASN A 72 -9.94 -11.36 4.79
N ASP A 73 -10.68 -12.27 5.41
CA ASP A 73 -10.61 -12.70 6.81
C ASP A 73 -9.33 -13.47 7.21
N THR A 74 -8.28 -13.42 6.39
CA THR A 74 -6.99 -14.07 6.73
C THR A 74 -6.34 -13.45 7.99
N PHE A 75 -6.65 -12.18 8.30
CA PHE A 75 -6.22 -11.47 9.51
C PHE A 75 -7.34 -10.54 9.99
N SER A 76 -7.29 -10.07 11.24
CA SER A 76 -8.28 -9.11 11.74
C SER A 76 -8.28 -7.82 10.92
N PHE A 77 -9.44 -7.18 10.85
CA PHE A 77 -9.60 -5.96 10.07
C PHE A 77 -8.70 -4.85 10.62
N SER A 78 -8.60 -4.75 11.95
CA SER A 78 -7.69 -3.83 12.65
C SER A 78 -6.23 -3.98 12.20
N THR A 79 -5.74 -5.21 12.02
CA THR A 79 -4.38 -5.46 11.52
C THR A 79 -4.25 -5.00 10.07
N TRP A 80 -5.20 -5.34 9.20
CA TRP A 80 -5.20 -4.94 7.80
C TRP A 80 -5.25 -3.41 7.63
N LEU A 81 -6.17 -2.75 8.35
CA LEU A 81 -6.31 -1.30 8.33
C LEU A 81 -5.02 -0.62 8.80
N GLY A 82 -4.36 -1.19 9.81
CA GLY A 82 -3.07 -0.68 10.26
C GLY A 82 -2.00 -0.71 9.16
N VAL A 83 -2.02 -1.67 8.24
CA VAL A 83 -1.11 -1.70 7.09
C VAL A 83 -1.46 -0.58 6.12
N VAL A 84 -2.74 -0.39 5.82
CA VAL A 84 -3.22 0.71 4.96
C VAL A 84 -2.79 2.06 5.54
N THR A 85 -3.01 2.30 6.84
CA THR A 85 -2.60 3.53 7.54
C THR A 85 -1.10 3.79 7.44
N ARG A 86 -0.26 2.78 7.76
CA ARG A 86 1.21 2.92 7.68
C ARG A 86 1.69 3.20 6.27
N THR A 87 1.01 2.62 5.26
CA THR A 87 1.29 2.87 3.86
C THR A 87 1.08 4.35 3.51
N GLN A 88 -0.04 4.95 3.95
CA GLN A 88 -0.29 6.37 3.70
C GLN A 88 0.68 7.27 4.44
N VAL A 89 1.05 6.96 5.70
CA VAL A 89 2.11 7.72 6.39
C VAL A 89 3.42 7.69 5.59
N GLY A 90 3.81 6.53 5.07
CA GLY A 90 5.01 6.40 4.24
C GLY A 90 4.93 7.18 2.93
N ARG A 91 3.75 7.27 2.31
CA ARG A 91 3.50 8.07 1.10
C ARG A 91 3.57 9.56 1.40
N PHE A 92 2.94 10.00 2.47
CA PHE A 92 2.96 11.39 2.93
C PHE A 92 4.39 11.87 3.19
N LEU A 93 5.18 11.11 3.96
CA LEU A 93 6.57 11.48 4.26
C LEU A 93 7.44 11.58 3.01
N ARG A 94 7.21 10.70 2.02
CA ARG A 94 7.92 10.74 0.73
C ARG A 94 7.55 12.01 -0.06
N LYS A 95 6.25 12.32 -0.21
CA LYS A 95 5.79 13.55 -0.86
C LYS A 95 6.36 14.79 -0.18
N LYS A 96 6.37 14.82 1.16
CA LYS A 96 6.91 15.93 1.95
C LYS A 96 8.41 16.11 1.73
N LYS A 97 9.17 15.02 1.64
CA LYS A 97 10.59 15.03 1.29
C LYS A 97 10.83 15.53 -0.14
N GLU A 98 10.07 15.03 -1.12
CA GLU A 98 10.16 15.47 -2.51
C GLU A 98 9.87 16.96 -2.66
N MET A 99 8.84 17.48 -1.99
CA MET A 99 8.54 18.92 -1.98
C MET A 99 9.67 19.75 -1.35
N ALA A 100 10.22 19.30 -0.23
CA ALA A 100 11.37 19.95 0.40
C ALA A 100 12.62 19.92 -0.51
N SER A 101 12.88 18.81 -1.21
CA SER A 101 13.99 18.70 -2.16
C SER A 101 13.80 19.55 -3.43
N ILE A 102 12.55 19.79 -3.86
CA ILE A 102 12.26 20.72 -4.98
C ILE A 102 12.52 22.17 -4.55
N GLU A 103 12.21 22.54 -3.31
CA GLU A 103 12.57 23.85 -2.74
C GLU A 103 14.10 23.99 -2.56
N GLU A 104 14.79 22.89 -2.22
CA GLU A 104 16.25 22.84 -2.05
C GLU A 104 17.01 22.72 -3.39
N MET A 105 16.35 22.34 -4.50
CA MET A 105 16.93 22.23 -5.86
C MET A 105 17.30 23.59 -6.51
N GLY A 106 17.18 24.70 -5.78
CA GLY A 106 17.96 25.91 -6.03
C GLY A 106 19.46 25.76 -5.69
N GLU A 107 19.84 24.79 -4.85
CA GLU A 107 21.21 24.58 -4.40
C GLU A 107 21.51 23.08 -4.16
N ARG A 108 22.13 22.47 -5.17
CA ARG A 108 22.98 21.25 -5.12
C ARG A 108 22.30 19.86 -5.05
N SER A 109 22.44 19.19 -6.18
CA SER A 109 22.17 17.78 -6.48
C SER A 109 22.76 16.76 -5.48
N GLY A 110 21.86 15.97 -4.87
CA GLY A 110 21.81 14.51 -5.01
C GLY A 110 22.88 13.65 -4.33
N SER A 111 22.56 13.10 -3.15
CA SER A 111 23.20 11.87 -2.63
C SER A 111 22.23 10.69 -2.75
N GLU A 112 22.46 9.87 -3.76
CA GLU A 112 21.84 8.55 -3.94
C GLU A 112 22.50 7.52 -3.02
N ASP A 113 21.79 7.01 -2.02
CA ASP A 113 22.16 5.75 -1.36
C ASP A 113 21.36 4.62 -2.02
N ARG A 114 21.93 4.04 -3.08
CA ARG A 114 21.44 2.81 -3.71
C ARG A 114 22.13 1.63 -3.04
N VAL A 115 21.43 0.95 -2.13
CA VAL A 115 21.83 -0.39 -1.71
C VAL A 115 21.56 -1.34 -2.89
N GLN A 116 22.63 -1.80 -3.53
CA GLN A 116 22.59 -2.86 -4.53
C GLN A 116 22.14 -4.17 -3.87
N ILE A 117 20.99 -4.68 -4.27
CA ILE A 117 20.59 -6.07 -4.00
C ILE A 117 20.28 -6.73 -5.33
N LEU A 118 21.20 -7.62 -5.71
CA LEU A 118 21.13 -8.77 -6.61
C LEU A 118 20.25 -8.62 -7.87
N GLU A 119 20.94 -8.58 -9.01
CA GLU A 119 20.36 -8.87 -10.32
C GLU A 119 19.56 -10.18 -10.26
N GLU A 120 18.25 -10.09 -10.49
CA GLU A 120 17.47 -11.26 -10.88
C GLU A 120 16.57 -10.88 -12.05
N SER A 121 17.09 -11.21 -13.24
CA SER A 121 16.35 -11.24 -14.48
C SER A 121 15.25 -12.30 -14.36
N GLU A 122 14.06 -11.91 -13.93
CA GLU A 122 12.80 -12.60 -14.22
C GLU A 122 11.61 -11.72 -13.79
N LEU A 123 10.86 -11.26 -14.79
CA LEU A 123 9.53 -10.63 -14.72
C LEU A 123 9.41 -9.54 -13.64
N ASN A 124 9.81 -8.30 -13.95
CA ASN A 124 9.43 -7.12 -13.17
C ASN A 124 8.02 -6.67 -13.62
N PRO A 125 6.99 -6.73 -12.76
CA PRO A 125 5.63 -6.30 -13.12
C PRO A 125 5.56 -4.87 -13.63
N ALA A 126 6.40 -3.97 -13.12
CA ALA A 126 6.45 -2.58 -13.59
C ALA A 126 7.06 -2.45 -15.01
N SER A 127 7.82 -3.45 -15.47
CA SER A 127 8.43 -3.46 -16.81
C SER A 127 7.72 -4.38 -17.82
N LEU A 128 6.62 -5.03 -17.41
CA LEU A 128 5.92 -6.02 -18.26
C LEU A 128 4.95 -5.40 -19.28
N ALA A 129 4.75 -4.09 -19.27
CA ALA A 129 3.69 -3.46 -20.03
C ALA A 129 4.26 -2.40 -20.99
N THR A 130 4.44 -2.79 -22.25
CA THR A 130 4.92 -1.93 -23.35
C THR A 130 3.84 -1.57 -24.36
N SER A 131 2.74 -2.35 -24.40
CA SER A 131 1.54 -2.07 -25.20
C SER A 131 0.29 -1.89 -24.32
N ASN A 132 -0.74 -1.20 -24.84
CA ASN A 132 -2.02 -1.02 -24.14
C ASN A 132 -2.68 -2.36 -23.78
N GLU A 133 -2.49 -3.39 -24.59
CA GLU A 133 -3.03 -4.73 -24.37
C GLU A 133 -2.33 -5.44 -23.19
N GLU A 134 -1.00 -5.33 -23.11
CA GLU A 134 -0.22 -5.83 -21.97
C GLU A 134 -0.57 -5.10 -20.66
N ILE A 135 -0.81 -3.79 -20.73
CA ILE A 135 -1.27 -2.98 -19.59
C ILE A 135 -2.60 -3.52 -19.05
N GLU A 136 -3.57 -3.78 -19.92
CA GLU A 136 -4.88 -4.29 -19.51
C GLU A 136 -4.79 -5.72 -18.95
N ILE A 137 -4.00 -6.59 -19.57
CA ILE A 137 -3.76 -7.94 -19.05
C ILE A 137 -3.10 -7.89 -17.66
N LEU A 138 -2.11 -7.03 -17.47
CA LEU A 138 -1.45 -6.85 -16.17
C LEU A 138 -2.42 -6.33 -15.10
N LYS A 139 -3.27 -5.34 -15.43
CA LYS A 139 -4.30 -4.84 -14.52
C LYS A 139 -5.24 -5.97 -14.08
N LEU A 140 -5.79 -6.72 -15.03
CA LEU A 140 -6.68 -7.86 -14.74
C LEU A 140 -5.97 -8.95 -13.93
N ALA A 141 -4.69 -9.19 -14.20
CA ALA A 141 -3.90 -10.16 -13.46
C ALA A 141 -3.65 -9.72 -12.01
N MET A 142 -3.37 -8.43 -11.79
CA MET A 142 -3.21 -7.82 -10.48
C MET A 142 -4.50 -7.87 -9.66
N GLU A 143 -5.67 -7.74 -10.32
CA GLU A 143 -6.98 -7.87 -9.68
C GLU A 143 -7.23 -9.28 -9.14
N LYS A 144 -6.72 -10.32 -9.80
CA LYS A 144 -6.83 -11.72 -9.36
C LYS A 144 -5.89 -12.08 -8.20
N LEU A 145 -4.99 -11.19 -7.80
CA LEU A 145 -4.16 -11.37 -6.61
C LEU A 145 -4.92 -11.01 -5.34
N LYS A 146 -4.59 -11.68 -4.23
CA LYS A 146 -5.09 -11.28 -2.92
C LYS A 146 -4.54 -9.89 -2.58
N HIS A 147 -5.30 -9.11 -1.81
CA HIS A 147 -4.93 -7.74 -1.44
C HIS A 147 -3.49 -7.62 -0.90
N LYS A 148 -3.09 -8.49 0.05
CA LYS A 148 -1.73 -8.47 0.63
C LYS A 148 -0.65 -8.79 -0.41
N GLU A 149 -0.96 -9.63 -1.40
CA GLU A 149 -0.04 -9.96 -2.49
C GLU A 149 0.11 -8.77 -3.45
N ARG A 150 -1.01 -8.14 -3.80
CA ARG A 150 -1.04 -6.93 -4.63
C ARG A 150 -0.27 -5.80 -3.96
N MET A 151 -0.53 -5.56 -2.67
CA MET A 151 0.15 -4.53 -1.89
C MET A 151 1.66 -4.79 -1.80
N LEU A 152 2.08 -6.03 -1.56
CA LEU A 152 3.51 -6.36 -1.53
C LEU A 152 4.19 -6.06 -2.88
N LEU A 153 3.54 -6.40 -4.00
CA LEU A 153 4.03 -6.04 -5.33
C LEU A 153 4.03 -4.53 -5.57
N THR A 154 2.97 -3.83 -5.15
CA THR A 154 2.87 -2.37 -5.26
C THR A 154 4.01 -1.70 -4.52
N LEU A 155 4.22 -2.07 -3.26
CA LEU A 155 5.30 -1.52 -2.44
C LEU A 155 6.68 -1.81 -3.05
N ALA A 156 6.92 -3.03 -3.53
CA ALA A 156 8.23 -3.41 -4.05
C ALA A 156 8.56 -2.88 -5.46
N TYR A 157 7.59 -2.82 -6.37
CA TYR A 157 7.85 -2.56 -7.80
C TYR A 157 7.28 -1.23 -8.31
N PHE A 158 6.26 -0.68 -7.66
CA PHE A 158 5.63 0.57 -8.11
C PHE A 158 5.99 1.75 -7.20
N ASP A 159 6.01 1.52 -5.89
CA ASP A 159 6.43 2.48 -4.87
C ASP A 159 7.94 2.39 -4.55
N GLU A 160 8.66 1.43 -5.16
CA GLU A 160 10.11 1.17 -5.05
C GLU A 160 10.65 1.17 -3.59
N ARG A 161 9.86 0.61 -2.67
CA ARG A 161 10.22 0.53 -1.24
C ARG A 161 11.30 -0.51 -0.96
N SER A 162 12.13 -0.22 0.04
CA SER A 162 13.12 -1.18 0.54
C SER A 162 12.44 -2.35 1.25
N TYR A 163 13.12 -3.50 1.38
CA TYR A 163 12.55 -4.65 2.08
C TYR A 163 12.36 -4.35 3.57
N GLU A 164 13.22 -3.54 4.18
CA GLU A 164 13.06 -3.04 5.53
C GLU A 164 11.77 -2.23 5.67
N GLU A 165 11.53 -1.27 4.78
CA GLU A 165 10.31 -0.46 4.78
C GLU A 165 9.06 -1.31 4.59
N ILE A 166 9.12 -2.28 3.67
CA ILE A 166 8.02 -3.22 3.41
C ILE A 166 7.74 -4.09 4.63
N ALA A 167 8.78 -4.60 5.30
CA ALA A 167 8.67 -5.41 6.51
C ALA A 167 7.92 -4.64 7.61
N GLU A 168 8.27 -3.37 7.78
CA GLU A 168 7.64 -2.48 8.75
C GLU A 168 6.20 -2.12 8.37
N ILE A 169 5.94 -1.83 7.09
CA ILE A 169 4.61 -1.45 6.60
C ILE A 169 3.64 -2.63 6.73
N MET A 170 4.08 -3.81 6.31
CA MET A 170 3.25 -5.01 6.22
C MET A 170 3.26 -5.86 7.50
N ASP A 171 4.04 -5.47 8.51
CA ASP A 171 4.25 -6.18 9.76
C ASP A 171 4.61 -7.67 9.55
N ILE A 172 5.59 -7.92 8.68
CA ILE A 172 6.11 -9.25 8.36
C ILE A 172 7.63 -9.25 8.48
N SER A 173 8.22 -10.42 8.73
CA SER A 173 9.68 -10.55 8.77
C SER A 173 10.30 -10.14 7.43
N ILE A 174 11.34 -9.32 7.47
CA ILE A 174 12.13 -8.92 6.29
C ILE A 174 12.62 -10.12 5.48
N ASN A 175 13.02 -11.19 6.17
CA ASN A 175 13.48 -12.44 5.57
C ASN A 175 12.38 -13.18 4.78
N SER A 176 11.11 -12.87 5.05
CA SER A 176 9.97 -13.49 4.35
C SER A 176 9.58 -12.75 3.06
N ILE A 177 10.05 -11.51 2.86
CA ILE A 177 9.64 -10.65 1.74
C ILE A 177 10.07 -11.22 0.40
N GLY A 178 11.35 -11.56 0.24
CA GLY A 178 11.86 -12.13 -1.01
C GLY A 178 11.11 -13.41 -1.40
N ALA A 179 10.90 -14.32 -0.43
CA ALA A 179 10.17 -15.56 -0.65
C ALA A 179 8.67 -15.33 -0.98
N TYR A 180 8.04 -14.28 -0.44
CA TYR A 180 6.68 -13.91 -0.82
C TYR A 180 6.63 -13.27 -2.20
N LEU A 181 7.51 -12.32 -2.50
CA LEU A 181 7.60 -11.69 -3.82
C LEU A 181 7.80 -12.73 -4.92
N PHE A 182 8.70 -13.70 -4.72
CA PHE A 182 8.92 -14.78 -5.67
C PHE A 182 7.65 -15.60 -5.93
N ARG A 183 6.95 -16.03 -4.87
CA ARG A 183 5.71 -16.81 -4.98
C ARG A 183 4.60 -16.03 -5.68
N ILE A 184 4.48 -14.74 -5.37
CA ILE A 184 3.47 -13.86 -5.96
C ILE A 184 3.78 -13.59 -7.43
N LYS A 185 5.04 -13.32 -7.80
CA LYS A 185 5.47 -13.19 -9.20
C LYS A 185 5.14 -14.44 -10.01
N LYS A 186 5.46 -15.62 -9.49
CA LYS A 186 5.15 -16.89 -10.15
C LYS A 186 3.64 -17.08 -10.34
N LYS A 187 2.83 -16.66 -9.36
CA LYS A 187 1.37 -16.66 -9.46
C LYS A 187 0.87 -15.66 -10.50
N LEU A 188 1.39 -14.44 -10.50
CA LEU A 188 1.04 -13.39 -11.44
C LEU A 188 1.38 -13.80 -12.88
N GLY A 189 2.56 -14.36 -13.12
CA GLY A 189 2.96 -14.87 -14.44
C GLY A 189 2.03 -15.97 -14.97
N LYS A 190 1.58 -16.88 -14.11
CA LYS A 190 0.56 -17.88 -14.49
C LYS A 190 -0.77 -17.24 -14.89
N ILE A 191 -1.20 -16.22 -14.15
CA ILE A 191 -2.46 -15.51 -14.42
C ILE A 191 -2.35 -14.74 -15.74
N ILE A 192 -1.23 -14.04 -15.99
CA ILE A 192 -0.96 -13.32 -17.23
C ILE A 192 -0.98 -14.30 -18.42
N HIS A 193 -0.31 -15.46 -18.30
CA HIS A 193 -0.32 -16.46 -19.37
C HIS A 193 -1.72 -17.00 -19.68
N GLN A 194 -2.58 -17.14 -18.67
CA GLN A 194 -3.98 -17.54 -18.85
C GLN A 194 -4.84 -16.45 -19.50
N LEU A 195 -4.49 -15.17 -19.34
CA LEU A 195 -5.24 -14.03 -19.85
C LEU A 195 -4.79 -13.60 -21.26
N GLY A 196 -3.49 -13.71 -21.58
CA GLY A 196 -2.93 -13.38 -22.89
C GLY A 196 -2.78 -14.58 -23.84
N GLY A 197 -3.12 -15.79 -23.41
CA GLY A 197 -3.04 -17.03 -24.19
C GLY A 197 -4.36 -17.42 -24.87
N GLY A 198 -5.17 -16.46 -25.32
CA GLY A 198 -6.41 -16.65 -26.07
C GLY A 198 -6.29 -16.16 -27.51
#